data_AF-G2I734-F1
#
_entry.id   AF-G2I734-F1
#
_cell.length_a   1.000
_cell.length_b   1.000
_cell.length_c   1.000
_cell.angle_alpha   90.00
_cell.angle_beta   90.00
_cell.angle_gamma   90.00
#
_symmetry.space_group_name_H-M   'P 1'
#
loop_
_entity.id
_entity.type
_entity.pdbx_description
1 polymer ?
#
loop_
_entity_poly.entity_id
_entity_poly.type
_entity_poly.pdbx_seq_one_letter_code
_entity_poly.pdbx_strand_id
1 'polypeptide(L)'
;MPLSGVGSTGSAACACRHGSEMLEVSMIRFPAVVTLVVAGMAVASPAMAAVLRFEGHFVGEHGTTSHPDGKVEAALNTRTNLVRYVITWSGLSGPVTAAHFHGPASEGEEAGVIVPIGGPYKSGQHGALVLSSEQAQTLQNGQIYVNLHTQAQPNGEARAQLERLTPAVRP
;
A
#
# COMPACT_ATOMS: atom_id res chain seq x y z
N MET A 1 0.27 18.07 61.99
CA MET A 1 -0.80 17.15 62.45
C MET A 1 -2.08 17.55 61.74
N PRO A 2 -2.81 16.61 61.12
CA PRO A 2 -3.88 16.85 60.13
C PRO A 2 -5.29 16.70 60.75
N LEU A 3 -6.35 16.78 59.94
CA LEU A 3 -7.64 16.04 59.95
C LEU A 3 -8.61 16.76 58.95
N SER A 4 -8.96 16.21 57.78
CA SER A 4 -10.06 15.23 57.49
C SER A 4 -11.43 15.71 58.03
N GLY A 5 -12.55 15.81 57.31
CA GLY A 5 -13.00 15.42 55.97
C GLY A 5 -14.55 15.54 55.88
N VAL A 6 -15.14 15.09 54.74
CA VAL A 6 -16.58 14.78 54.50
C VAL A 6 -17.51 16.00 54.39
N GLY A 7 -18.45 16.17 53.45
CA GLY A 7 -19.06 15.37 52.39
C GLY A 7 -20.40 16.07 52.04
N SER A 8 -20.83 16.13 50.78
CA SER A 8 -22.12 16.74 50.41
C SER A 8 -22.78 16.00 49.25
N THR A 9 -24.03 15.59 49.47
CA THR A 9 -24.96 14.94 48.54
C THR A 9 -26.32 15.65 48.61
N GLY A 10 -27.09 15.60 47.52
CA GLY A 10 -28.52 15.98 47.44
C GLY A 10 -28.77 17.28 46.65
N SER A 11 -29.11 17.26 45.37
CA SER A 11 -30.33 16.81 44.67
C SER A 11 -31.52 17.78 44.71
N ALA A 12 -31.73 18.42 43.56
CA ALA A 12 -32.97 18.68 42.84
C ALA A 12 -34.14 19.52 43.42
N ALA A 13 -34.38 20.61 42.68
CA ALA A 13 -35.66 21.04 42.06
C ALA A 13 -36.78 21.63 42.94
N CYS A 14 -37.22 22.84 42.58
CA CYS A 14 -38.62 23.12 42.24
C CYS A 14 -38.73 24.46 41.50
N ALA A 15 -39.30 24.42 40.29
CA ALA A 15 -39.71 25.59 39.52
C ALA A 15 -41.19 25.89 39.82
N CYS A 16 -41.61 27.16 39.78
CA CYS A 16 -42.94 27.53 39.28
C CYS A 16 -43.15 29.04 39.08
N ARG A 17 -43.65 29.35 37.87
CA ARG A 17 -44.63 30.38 37.49
C ARG A 17 -44.22 31.86 37.50
N HIS A 18 -44.18 32.44 36.31
CA HIS A 18 -44.37 33.87 36.07
C HIS A 18 -45.47 34.04 35.01
N GLY A 19 -46.53 34.73 35.39
CA GLY A 19 -47.57 35.22 34.48
C GLY A 19 -47.25 36.65 34.04
N SER A 20 -47.55 36.89 32.76
CA SER A 20 -48.09 38.10 32.12
C SER A 20 -47.64 39.48 32.63
N GLU A 21 -47.17 40.37 31.75
CA GLU A 21 -47.98 41.37 31.01
C GLU A 21 -47.09 42.17 30.03
N MET A 22 -47.74 42.97 29.20
CA MET A 22 -47.36 43.46 27.88
C MET A 22 -46.27 44.55 27.79
N LEU A 23 -45.59 44.51 26.62
CA LEU A 23 -45.12 45.59 25.73
C LEU A 23 -44.98 47.02 26.28
N GLU A 24 -43.81 47.65 26.06
CA GLU A 24 -43.63 48.63 24.96
C GLU A 24 -42.16 49.08 24.75
N VAL A 25 -41.76 49.05 23.47
CA VAL A 25 -40.88 49.93 22.68
C VAL A 25 -39.66 50.60 23.35
N SER A 26 -38.45 50.20 22.91
CA SER A 26 -37.49 51.13 22.28
C SER A 26 -36.32 50.37 21.64
N MET A 27 -36.23 50.42 20.31
CA MET A 27 -35.18 49.77 19.53
C MET A 27 -33.82 50.47 19.74
N ILE A 28 -32.92 49.83 20.49
CA ILE A 28 -31.49 50.19 20.51
C ILE A 28 -30.76 49.30 19.51
N ARG A 29 -30.35 49.91 18.39
CA ARG A 29 -29.53 49.29 17.34
C ARG A 29 -28.13 49.00 17.88
N PHE A 30 -27.81 47.74 18.15
CA PHE A 30 -26.43 47.27 18.29
C PHE A 30 -25.91 46.84 16.91
N PRO A 31 -24.77 47.37 16.41
CA PRO A 31 -24.19 46.86 15.18
C PRO A 31 -23.67 45.44 15.44
N ALA A 32 -24.33 44.47 14.80
CA ALA A 32 -23.91 43.08 14.78
C ALA A 32 -22.55 42.98 14.06
N VAL A 33 -21.51 42.60 14.78
CA VAL A 33 -20.29 42.05 14.17
C VAL A 33 -20.62 40.60 13.78
N VAL A 34 -21.02 40.41 12.53
CA VAL A 34 -21.18 39.09 11.93
C VAL A 34 -19.81 38.63 11.45
N THR A 35 -19.11 37.84 12.25
CA THR A 35 -17.94 37.08 11.79
C THR A 35 -18.43 35.89 10.98
N LEU A 36 -18.42 36.04 9.65
CA LEU A 36 -18.68 34.95 8.71
C LEU A 36 -17.46 34.00 8.73
N VAL A 37 -17.55 32.91 9.49
CA VAL A 37 -16.63 31.77 9.34
C VAL A 37 -16.98 31.08 8.03
N VAL A 38 -16.25 31.38 6.96
CA VAL A 38 -16.32 30.59 5.72
C VAL A 38 -15.60 29.27 6.01
N ALA A 39 -16.37 28.26 6.40
CA ALA A 39 -15.89 26.88 6.46
C ALA A 39 -15.61 26.41 5.04
N GLY A 40 -14.34 26.48 4.61
CA GLY A 40 -13.89 25.91 3.36
C GLY A 40 -14.07 24.39 3.39
N MET A 41 -15.10 23.88 2.72
CA MET A 41 -15.23 22.45 2.43
C MET A 41 -14.08 22.04 1.51
N ALA A 42 -13.07 21.41 2.09
CA ALA A 42 -12.06 20.69 1.33
C ALA A 42 -12.74 19.52 0.62
N VAL A 43 -13.03 19.69 -0.67
CA VAL A 43 -13.44 18.59 -1.54
C VAL A 43 -12.22 17.69 -1.75
N ALA A 44 -12.12 16.61 -0.98
CA ALA A 44 -11.14 15.57 -1.22
C ALA A 44 -11.45 14.93 -2.59
N SER A 45 -10.57 15.17 -3.57
CA SER A 45 -10.70 14.50 -4.86
C SER A 45 -10.53 12.99 -4.67
N PRO A 46 -11.33 12.14 -5.32
CA PRO A 46 -11.16 10.70 -5.20
C PRO A 46 -9.78 10.33 -5.76
N ALA A 47 -8.96 9.67 -4.94
CA ALA A 47 -7.71 9.08 -5.40
C ALA A 47 -8.05 8.02 -6.47
N MET A 48 -7.78 8.33 -7.73
CA MET A 48 -7.89 7.34 -8.80
C MET A 48 -6.89 6.23 -8.52
N ALA A 49 -7.35 4.97 -8.52
CA ALA A 49 -6.48 3.82 -8.40
C ALA A 49 -5.51 3.82 -9.58
N ALA A 50 -4.26 4.20 -9.33
CA ALA A 50 -3.21 4.13 -10.34
C ALA A 50 -2.83 2.66 -10.55
N VAL A 51 -2.80 2.22 -11.80
CA VAL A 51 -2.18 0.94 -12.12
C VAL A 51 -0.71 1.20 -12.42
N LEU A 52 0.16 0.72 -11.54
CA LEU A 52 1.60 0.84 -11.70
C LEU A 52 2.12 -0.37 -12.48
N ARG A 53 3.06 -0.14 -13.39
CA ARG A 53 3.72 -1.17 -14.20
C ARG A 53 5.14 -1.39 -13.69
N PHE A 54 5.58 -2.64 -13.73
CA PHE A 54 6.91 -3.04 -13.32
C PHE A 54 7.49 -4.02 -14.33
N GLU A 55 8.81 -4.00 -14.47
CA GLU A 55 9.56 -4.96 -15.28
C GLU A 55 10.82 -5.39 -14.52
N GLY A 56 11.24 -6.62 -14.74
CA GLY A 56 12.52 -7.13 -14.28
C GLY A 56 13.09 -8.11 -15.27
N HIS A 57 14.35 -7.94 -15.64
CA HIS A 57 15.06 -8.86 -16.53
C HIS A 57 15.78 -9.93 -15.73
N PHE A 58 15.76 -11.18 -16.22
CA PHE A 58 16.50 -12.24 -15.56
C PHE A 58 17.99 -12.10 -15.76
N VAL A 59 18.72 -12.17 -14.65
CA VAL A 59 20.18 -12.31 -14.59
C VAL A 59 20.53 -13.53 -13.74
N GLY A 60 21.72 -14.08 -13.93
CA GLY A 60 22.21 -15.21 -13.13
C GLY A 60 22.43 -14.82 -11.66
N GLU A 61 22.07 -15.71 -10.75
CA GLU A 61 22.30 -15.57 -9.30
C GLU A 61 23.17 -16.73 -8.78
N HIS A 62 23.70 -16.59 -7.55
CA HIS A 62 24.51 -17.60 -6.86
C HIS A 62 25.68 -18.17 -7.68
N GLY A 63 26.28 -17.35 -8.54
CA GLY A 63 27.44 -17.73 -9.36
C GLY A 63 27.13 -18.77 -10.43
N THR A 64 25.87 -18.86 -10.90
CA THR A 64 25.53 -19.72 -12.03
C THR A 64 26.35 -19.39 -13.28
N THR A 65 26.72 -20.42 -14.03
CA THR A 65 27.39 -20.31 -15.33
C THR A 65 26.40 -20.35 -16.50
N SER A 66 25.13 -20.61 -16.21
CA SER A 66 24.05 -20.46 -17.19
C SER A 66 23.86 -18.99 -17.56
N HIS A 67 23.11 -18.75 -18.63
CA HIS A 67 22.84 -17.39 -19.13
C HIS A 67 21.32 -17.19 -19.15
N PRO A 68 20.68 -17.02 -17.97
CA PRO A 68 19.25 -16.76 -17.91
C PRO A 68 18.92 -15.52 -18.74
N ASP A 69 17.82 -15.61 -19.49
CA ASP A 69 17.25 -14.51 -20.26
C ASP A 69 15.72 -14.57 -20.13
N GLY A 70 15.05 -13.50 -20.52
CA GLY A 70 13.63 -13.27 -20.34
C GLY A 70 13.36 -12.23 -19.26
N LYS A 71 12.09 -12.10 -18.89
CA LYS A 71 11.64 -11.06 -17.98
C LYS A 71 10.36 -11.40 -17.22
N VAL A 72 10.15 -10.63 -16.18
CA VAL A 72 8.88 -10.50 -15.45
C VAL A 72 8.26 -9.16 -15.81
N GLU A 73 7.01 -9.18 -16.24
CA GLU A 73 6.19 -7.98 -16.38
C GLU A 73 5.08 -8.04 -15.34
N ALA A 74 4.89 -6.97 -14.57
CA ALA A 74 3.89 -6.92 -13.52
C ALA A 74 3.08 -5.61 -13.49
N ALA A 75 1.86 -5.72 -12.98
CA ALA A 75 0.90 -4.64 -12.89
C ALA A 75 0.24 -4.62 -11.50
N LEU A 76 0.53 -3.59 -10.69
CA LEU A 76 -0.06 -3.39 -9.38
C LEU A 76 -1.26 -2.45 -9.48
N ASN A 77 -2.42 -2.91 -9.02
CA ASN A 77 -3.56 -2.04 -8.71
C ASN A 77 -3.39 -1.47 -7.30
N THR A 78 -3.08 -0.18 -7.16
CA THR A 78 -2.77 0.42 -5.84
C THR A 78 -3.96 0.55 -4.90
N ARG A 79 -5.18 0.29 -5.36
CA ARG A 79 -6.38 0.29 -4.49
C ARG A 79 -6.66 -1.08 -3.89
N THR A 80 -6.37 -2.14 -4.64
CA THR A 80 -6.68 -3.52 -4.21
C THR A 80 -5.44 -4.33 -3.86
N ASN A 81 -4.24 -3.76 -4.03
CA ASN A 81 -2.94 -4.43 -3.96
C ASN A 81 -2.84 -5.69 -4.83
N LEU A 82 -3.67 -5.79 -5.86
CA LEU A 82 -3.65 -6.92 -6.78
C LEU A 82 -2.51 -6.71 -7.77
N VAL A 83 -1.56 -7.64 -7.77
CA VAL A 83 -0.51 -7.75 -8.77
C VAL A 83 -0.91 -8.79 -9.80
N ARG A 84 -0.92 -8.42 -11.07
CA ARG A 84 -0.98 -9.36 -12.20
C ARG A 84 0.39 -9.42 -12.85
N TYR A 85 0.87 -10.60 -13.21
CA TYR A 85 2.20 -10.76 -13.75
C TYR A 85 2.27 -11.79 -14.88
N VAL A 86 3.28 -11.66 -15.73
CA VAL A 86 3.70 -12.63 -16.74
C VAL A 86 5.21 -12.84 -16.57
N ILE A 87 5.66 -14.09 -16.67
CA ILE A 87 7.06 -14.47 -16.51
C ILE A 87 7.49 -15.27 -17.72
N THR A 88 8.54 -14.81 -18.38
CA THR A 88 9.19 -15.49 -19.49
C THR A 88 10.63 -15.76 -19.10
N TRP A 89 11.13 -16.94 -19.45
CA TRP A 89 12.53 -17.28 -19.26
C TRP A 89 13.04 -18.23 -20.33
N SER A 90 14.35 -18.23 -20.48
CA SER A 90 15.15 -19.18 -21.24
C SER A 90 16.56 -19.23 -20.66
N GLY A 91 17.42 -20.12 -21.18
CA GLY A 91 18.85 -20.11 -20.84
C GLY A 91 19.19 -20.62 -19.44
N LEU A 92 18.23 -21.22 -18.73
CA LEU A 92 18.47 -21.93 -17.46
C LEU A 92 19.15 -23.28 -17.70
N SER A 93 19.83 -23.78 -16.68
CA SER A 93 20.53 -25.06 -16.65
C SER A 93 19.62 -26.28 -16.76
N GLY A 94 18.32 -26.11 -16.51
CA GLY A 94 17.31 -27.16 -16.59
C GLY A 94 15.90 -26.66 -16.34
N PRO A 95 14.92 -27.58 -16.18
CA PRO A 95 13.55 -27.22 -15.84
C PRO A 95 13.45 -26.46 -14.52
N VAL A 96 12.55 -25.49 -14.46
CA VAL A 96 12.23 -24.79 -13.21
C VAL A 96 11.54 -25.76 -12.26
N THR A 97 12.04 -25.83 -11.03
CA THR A 97 11.52 -26.68 -9.95
C THR A 97 10.76 -25.89 -8.89
N ALA A 98 11.08 -24.59 -8.75
CA ALA A 98 10.36 -23.66 -7.89
C ALA A 98 10.50 -22.23 -8.42
N ALA A 99 9.55 -21.36 -8.06
CA ALA A 99 9.61 -19.94 -8.36
C ALA A 99 8.94 -19.14 -7.23
N HIS A 100 9.51 -18.00 -6.87
CA HIS A 100 9.07 -17.21 -5.73
C HIS A 100 9.17 -15.71 -6.00
N PHE A 101 8.26 -14.95 -5.42
CA PHE A 101 8.51 -13.54 -5.12
C PHE A 101 9.26 -13.45 -3.79
N HIS A 102 10.36 -12.70 -3.77
CA HIS A 102 11.19 -12.45 -2.59
C HIS A 102 11.24 -10.95 -2.27
N GLY A 103 11.56 -10.64 -1.01
CA GLY A 103 11.79 -9.27 -0.55
C GLY A 103 11.51 -9.12 0.95
N PRO A 104 11.76 -7.93 1.53
CA PRO A 104 12.37 -6.76 0.91
C PRO A 104 13.88 -6.94 0.66
N ALA A 105 14.36 -6.65 -0.55
CA ALA A 105 15.80 -6.63 -0.88
C ALA A 105 16.09 -5.70 -2.06
N SER A 106 17.19 -4.95 -1.94
CA SER A 106 17.78 -4.21 -3.07
C SER A 106 18.47 -5.17 -4.04
N GLU A 107 18.88 -4.67 -5.21
CA GLU A 107 19.68 -5.47 -6.15
C GLU A 107 20.97 -5.98 -5.47
N GLY A 108 21.26 -7.27 -5.63
CA GLY A 108 22.42 -7.92 -5.00
C GLY A 108 22.22 -8.36 -3.54
N GLU A 109 21.10 -8.03 -2.90
CA GLU A 109 20.77 -8.49 -1.55
C GLU A 109 19.79 -9.68 -1.59
N GLU A 110 19.92 -10.59 -0.63
CA GLU A 110 18.99 -11.72 -0.47
C GLU A 110 17.89 -11.39 0.54
N ALA A 111 16.70 -11.94 0.31
CA ALA A 111 15.58 -11.87 1.24
C ALA A 111 14.78 -13.17 1.28
N GLY A 112 13.92 -13.29 2.29
CA GLY A 112 12.97 -14.40 2.41
C GLY A 112 11.89 -14.38 1.32
N VAL A 113 11.16 -15.50 1.25
CA VAL A 113 10.01 -15.67 0.34
C VAL A 113 8.83 -14.82 0.83
N ILE A 114 8.27 -14.02 -0.06
CA ILE A 114 7.01 -13.32 0.14
C ILE A 114 5.84 -14.22 -0.29
N VAL A 115 5.87 -14.70 -1.54
CA VAL A 115 4.80 -15.52 -2.12
C VAL A 115 5.39 -16.58 -3.05
N PRO A 116 5.02 -17.87 -2.90
CA PRO A 116 5.36 -18.89 -3.88
C PRO A 116 4.54 -18.75 -5.15
N ILE A 117 5.17 -19.04 -6.28
CA ILE A 117 4.54 -19.10 -7.59
C ILE A 117 4.26 -20.58 -7.89
N GLY A 118 2.98 -20.91 -8.06
CA GLY A 118 2.54 -22.27 -8.34
C GLY A 118 2.91 -22.72 -9.75
N GLY A 119 3.22 -24.01 -9.90
CA GLY A 119 3.37 -24.65 -11.20
C GLY A 119 2.01 -24.98 -11.87
N PRO A 120 2.02 -25.62 -13.05
CA PRO A 120 3.19 -26.12 -13.76
C PRO A 120 4.07 -24.99 -14.33
N TYR A 121 5.39 -25.14 -14.22
CA TYR A 121 6.34 -24.12 -14.66
C TYR A 121 6.61 -24.20 -16.17
N LYS A 122 6.13 -23.20 -16.91
CA LYS A 122 6.39 -23.03 -18.34
C LYS A 122 6.62 -21.56 -18.66
N SER A 123 7.59 -21.27 -19.50
CA SER A 123 7.85 -19.90 -19.96
C SER A 123 6.59 -19.30 -20.60
N GLY A 124 6.26 -18.06 -20.23
CA GLY A 124 4.97 -17.43 -20.54
C GLY A 124 3.90 -17.65 -19.47
N GLN A 125 4.23 -18.28 -18.34
CA GLN A 125 3.30 -18.40 -17.20
C GLN A 125 2.90 -17.02 -16.70
N HIS A 126 1.66 -16.93 -16.25
CA HIS A 126 1.08 -15.70 -15.75
C HIS A 126 0.20 -16.02 -14.55
N GLY A 127 -0.03 -15.01 -13.72
CA GLY A 127 -0.80 -15.19 -12.51
C GLY A 127 -1.23 -13.88 -11.91
N ALA A 128 -1.84 -13.99 -10.73
CA ALA A 128 -2.17 -12.86 -9.91
C ALA A 128 -2.00 -13.21 -8.43
N LEU A 129 -1.64 -12.21 -7.63
CA LEU A 129 -1.55 -12.31 -6.18
C LEU A 129 -1.98 -10.99 -5.56
N VAL A 130 -2.44 -11.03 -4.32
CA VAL A 130 -2.74 -9.83 -3.53
C VAL A 130 -1.64 -9.66 -2.52
N LEU A 131 -0.97 -8.51 -2.55
CA LEU A 131 0.04 -8.13 -1.57
C LEU A 131 -0.61 -7.44 -0.36
N SER A 132 0.05 -7.55 0.81
CA SER A 132 -0.24 -6.63 1.91
C SER A 132 0.12 -5.19 1.49
N SER A 133 -0.37 -4.19 2.23
CA SER A 133 -0.04 -2.80 1.96
C SER A 133 1.47 -2.54 2.08
N GLU A 134 2.13 -3.17 3.04
CA GLU A 134 3.58 -3.08 3.25
C GLU A 134 4.32 -3.71 2.06
N GLN A 135 3.92 -4.91 1.63
CA GLN A 135 4.52 -5.58 0.49
C GLN A 135 4.29 -4.82 -0.83
N ALA A 136 3.12 -4.21 -1.01
CA ALA A 136 2.84 -3.35 -2.15
C ALA A 136 3.74 -2.10 -2.15
N GLN A 137 4.07 -1.56 -0.97
CA GLN A 137 5.05 -0.48 -0.85
C GLN A 137 6.47 -0.97 -1.16
N THR A 138 6.84 -2.17 -0.68
CA THR A 138 8.12 -2.81 -1.02
C THR A 138 8.28 -2.99 -2.54
N LEU A 139 7.22 -3.44 -3.23
CA LEU A 139 7.22 -3.52 -4.70
C LEU A 139 7.45 -2.15 -5.34
N GLN A 140 6.72 -1.13 -4.87
CA GLN A 140 6.84 0.23 -5.38
C GLN A 140 8.22 0.85 -5.17
N ASN A 141 8.94 0.43 -4.13
CA ASN A 141 10.30 0.84 -3.84
C ASN A 141 11.34 0.06 -4.67
N GLY A 142 10.91 -0.88 -5.52
CA GLY A 142 11.81 -1.72 -6.30
C GLY A 142 12.54 -2.77 -5.48
N GLN A 143 11.96 -3.19 -4.34
CA GLN A 143 12.59 -4.11 -3.37
C GLN A 143 11.99 -5.52 -3.39
N ILE A 144 11.29 -5.88 -4.47
CA ILE A 144 10.80 -7.24 -4.72
C ILE A 144 11.47 -7.78 -5.97
N TYR A 145 11.87 -9.04 -5.93
CA TYR A 145 12.39 -9.77 -7.08
C TYR A 145 11.68 -11.11 -7.25
N VAL A 146 11.70 -11.63 -8.49
CA VAL A 146 11.33 -13.02 -8.76
C VAL A 146 12.59 -13.86 -8.86
N ASN A 147 12.58 -15.01 -8.20
CA ASN A 147 13.65 -15.99 -8.28
C ASN A 147 13.14 -17.29 -8.91
N LEU A 148 13.91 -17.84 -9.84
CA LEU A 148 13.65 -19.14 -10.47
C LEU A 148 14.71 -20.14 -10.01
N HIS A 149 14.27 -21.31 -9.59
CA HIS A 149 15.13 -22.38 -9.09
C HIS A 149 15.11 -23.56 -10.07
N THR A 150 16.23 -24.24 -10.19
CA THR A 150 16.34 -25.50 -10.93
C THR A 150 16.96 -26.57 -10.04
N GLN A 151 17.06 -27.80 -10.57
CA GLN A 151 17.75 -28.87 -9.85
C GLN A 151 19.25 -28.58 -9.63
N ALA A 152 19.92 -27.93 -10.60
CA ALA A 152 21.34 -27.60 -10.47
C ALA A 152 21.59 -26.40 -9.54
N GLN A 153 20.61 -25.51 -9.42
CA GLN A 153 20.68 -24.29 -8.61
C GLN A 153 19.45 -24.17 -7.69
N PRO A 154 19.36 -25.01 -6.64
CA PRO A 154 18.19 -25.07 -5.78
C PRO A 154 18.00 -23.82 -4.91
N ASN A 155 19.08 -23.08 -4.64
CA ASN A 155 19.02 -21.83 -3.86
C ASN A 155 18.57 -20.62 -4.70
N GLY A 156 18.47 -20.79 -6.02
CA GLY A 156 18.10 -19.73 -6.96
C GLY A 156 19.08 -19.71 -8.12
N GLU A 157 18.59 -19.84 -9.35
CA GLU A 157 19.42 -19.76 -10.55
C GLU A 157 19.37 -18.37 -11.17
N ALA A 158 18.18 -17.78 -11.22
CA ALA A 158 17.93 -16.55 -11.95
C ALA A 158 17.10 -15.59 -11.12
N ARG A 159 17.50 -14.32 -11.13
CA ARG A 159 16.84 -13.22 -10.43
C ARG A 159 16.32 -12.20 -11.43
N ALA A 160 15.09 -11.76 -11.26
CA ALA A 160 14.54 -10.57 -11.93
C ALA A 160 14.09 -9.56 -10.88
N GLN A 161 14.86 -8.49 -10.69
CA GLN A 161 14.49 -7.38 -9.81
C GLN A 161 13.35 -6.58 -10.45
N LEU A 162 12.26 -6.33 -9.71
CA LEU A 162 11.11 -5.61 -10.27
C LEU A 162 11.26 -4.10 -10.08
N GLU A 163 11.49 -3.40 -11.17
CA GLU A 163 11.61 -1.95 -11.20
C GLU A 163 10.35 -1.31 -11.77
N ARG A 164 9.98 -0.15 -11.23
CA ARG A 164 8.80 0.58 -11.69
C ARG A 164 9.06 1.18 -13.06
N LEU A 165 8.23 0.83 -14.04
CA LEU A 165 8.22 1.50 -15.33
C LEU A 165 7.65 2.92 -15.16
N THR A 166 8.47 3.92 -15.42
CA THR A 166 8.01 5.29 -15.60
C THR A 166 7.45 5.42 -17.01
N PRO A 167 6.20 5.90 -17.19
CA PRO A 167 5.71 6.23 -18.52
C PRO A 167 6.69 7.23 -19.15
N ALA A 168 7.19 6.92 -20.34
CA ALA A 168 8.02 7.85 -21.08
C ALA A 168 7.25 9.18 -21.19
N VAL A 169 7.83 10.25 -20.65
CA VAL A 169 7.32 11.60 -20.89
C VAL A 169 7.48 11.84 -22.38
N ARG A 170 6.37 11.81 -23.12
CA ARG A 170 6.39 12.22 -24.53
C ARG A 170 6.74 13.71 -24.52
N PRO A 171 7.83 14.14 -25.19
CA PRO A 171 8.21 15.55 -25.23
C PRO A 171 7.13 16.41 -25.91
#